data_AF-S9W1G1-F1
#
_entry.id   AF-S9W1G1-F1
#
_cell.length_a   1.000
_cell.length_b   1.000
_cell.length_c   1.000
_cell.angle_alpha   90.00
_cell.angle_beta   90.00
_cell.angle_gamma   90.00
#
_symmetry.space_group_name_H-M   'P 1'
#
loop_
_entity.id
_entity.type
_entity.pdbx_description
1 polymer ?
#
loop_
_entity_poly.entity_id
_entity_poly.type
_entity_poly.pdbx_seq_one_letter_code
_entity_poly.pdbx_strand_id
1 'polypeptide(L)'
;MQSLRCLTAVWSALSLLNILHFLATGHYRTMTERLLSLKPVYGSQSMRRFTNLFYLNQHMWWKTWASLFATLRIGKYLSRALHTVMSVSSADSSSISDTICCACRSVPTLPQKSNCGHSYCYYCIKSRLADSEATGSFRCCRCGVAVHACFPA
;
A
#
# COMPACT_ATOMS: atom_id res chain seq x y z
N MET A 1 8.55 -48.48 43.59
CA MET A 1 8.26 -47.23 42.84
C MET A 1 9.42 -46.75 41.96
N GLN A 2 10.68 -46.93 42.35
CA GLN A 2 11.85 -46.45 41.58
C GLN A 2 12.07 -47.20 40.25
N SER A 3 11.82 -48.51 40.20
CA SER A 3 11.89 -49.33 38.98
C SER A 3 10.94 -48.86 37.87
N LEU A 4 9.72 -48.45 38.23
CA LEU A 4 8.75 -47.90 37.27
C LEU A 4 9.23 -46.57 36.67
N ARG A 5 9.93 -45.74 37.45
CA ARG A 5 10.48 -44.45 36.97
C ARG A 5 11.67 -44.66 36.04
N CYS A 6 12.51 -45.67 36.31
CA CYS A 6 13.59 -46.04 35.40
C CYS A 6 13.05 -46.58 34.07
N LEU A 7 12.03 -47.44 34.11
CA LEU A 7 11.40 -47.97 32.90
C LEU A 7 10.77 -46.86 32.05
N THR A 8 10.08 -45.88 32.67
CA THR A 8 9.51 -44.75 31.92
C THR A 8 10.57 -43.82 31.35
N ALA A 9 11.65 -43.57 32.08
CA ALA A 9 12.78 -42.76 31.60
C ALA A 9 13.53 -43.44 30.45
N VAL A 10 13.74 -44.75 30.53
CA VAL A 10 14.35 -45.53 29.43
C VAL A 10 13.43 -45.53 28.22
N TRP A 11 12.13 -45.73 28.40
CA TRP A 11 11.15 -45.69 27.32
C TRP A 11 11.08 -44.33 26.63
N SER A 12 11.11 -43.22 27.39
CA SER A 12 11.10 -41.87 26.82
C SER A 12 12.41 -41.52 26.10
N ALA A 13 13.55 -41.96 26.61
CA ALA A 13 14.83 -41.82 25.91
C ALA A 13 14.83 -42.60 24.59
N LEU A 14 14.33 -43.84 24.60
CA LEU A 14 14.27 -44.70 23.42
C LEU A 14 13.33 -44.14 22.34
N SER A 15 12.18 -43.57 22.75
CA SER A 15 11.24 -42.95 21.82
C SER A 15 11.78 -41.66 21.21
N LEU A 16 12.47 -40.82 21.99
CA LEU A 16 13.16 -39.62 21.50
C LEU A 16 14.25 -39.97 20.49
N LEU A 17 15.07 -40.98 20.79
CA LEU A 17 16.09 -41.46 19.85
C LEU A 17 15.47 -41.98 18.54
N ASN A 18 14.32 -42.66 18.61
CA ASN A 18 13.62 -43.09 17.40
C ASN A 18 13.20 -41.92 16.51
N ILE A 19 12.66 -40.87 17.13
CA ILE A 19 12.18 -39.67 16.44
C ILE A 19 13.35 -38.93 15.81
N LEU A 20 14.47 -38.79 16.51
CA LEU A 20 15.68 -38.16 15.96
C LEU A 20 16.21 -38.94 14.75
N HIS A 21 16.24 -40.27 14.84
CA HIS A 21 16.64 -41.13 13.73
C HIS A 21 15.65 -41.06 12.55
N PHE A 22 14.34 -40.97 12.83
CA PHE A 22 13.31 -40.75 11.83
C PHE A 22 13.49 -39.41 11.11
N LEU A 23 13.77 -38.33 11.84
CA LEU A 23 14.00 -37.01 11.25
C LEU A 23 15.25 -36.99 10.36
N ALA A 24 16.28 -37.77 10.70
CA ALA A 24 17.49 -37.87 9.88
C ALA A 24 17.31 -38.72 8.61
N THR A 25 16.58 -39.84 8.70
CA THR A 25 16.54 -40.86 7.63
C THR A 25 15.19 -40.92 6.89
N GLY A 26 14.11 -40.40 7.49
CA GLY A 26 12.77 -40.33 6.90
C GLY A 26 12.00 -41.64 6.77
N HIS A 27 12.45 -42.74 7.39
CA HIS A 27 11.92 -44.09 7.12
C HIS A 27 10.75 -44.53 8.03
N TYR A 28 10.93 -44.63 9.36
CA TYR A 28 9.93 -45.18 10.29
C TYR A 28 9.63 -44.20 11.43
N ARG A 29 8.35 -43.84 11.66
CA ARG A 29 7.97 -42.78 12.62
C ARG A 29 7.85 -43.31 14.05
N THR A 30 7.44 -44.57 14.22
CA THR A 30 7.22 -45.18 15.54
C THR A 30 8.01 -46.47 15.73
N MET A 31 8.32 -46.82 16.99
CA MET A 31 9.05 -48.06 17.31
C MET A 31 8.22 -49.30 16.94
N THR A 32 6.90 -49.19 17.02
CA THR A 32 5.94 -50.21 16.60
C THR A 32 5.92 -50.40 15.09
N GLU A 33 5.97 -49.32 14.30
CA GLU A 33 6.12 -49.40 12.83
C GLU A 33 7.42 -50.08 12.43
N ARG A 34 8.52 -49.86 13.17
CA ARG A 34 9.80 -50.55 12.96
C ARG A 34 9.69 -52.04 13.27
N LEU A 35 9.04 -52.41 14.37
CA LEU A 35 8.83 -53.82 14.74
C LEU A 35 7.96 -54.55 13.70
N LEU A 36 6.96 -53.87 13.16
CA LEU A 36 6.03 -54.40 12.16
C LEU A 36 6.54 -54.20 10.72
N SER A 37 7.70 -53.57 10.52
CA SER A 37 8.27 -53.20 9.21
C SER A 37 7.27 -52.51 8.27
N LEU A 38 6.39 -51.67 8.83
CA LEU A 38 5.40 -50.92 8.07
C LEU A 38 6.09 -49.70 7.45
N LYS A 39 6.38 -49.78 6.15
CA LYS A 39 6.96 -48.67 5.41
C LYS A 39 5.87 -47.64 5.08
N PRO A 40 5.99 -46.37 5.51
CA PRO A 40 5.08 -45.32 5.06
C PRO A 40 5.34 -45.06 3.58
N VAL A 41 4.53 -45.67 2.72
CA VAL A 41 4.48 -45.31 1.31
C VAL A 41 3.56 -44.11 1.22
N TYR A 42 4.11 -42.93 0.93
CA TYR A 42 3.29 -41.79 0.53
C TYR A 42 2.50 -42.22 -0.70
N GLY A 43 1.18 -42.34 -0.57
CA GLY A 43 0.31 -42.39 -1.74
C GLY A 43 0.66 -41.19 -2.59
N SER A 44 0.98 -41.41 -3.86
CA SER A 44 1.37 -40.34 -4.78
C SER A 44 0.19 -39.40 -4.96
N GLN A 45 0.01 -38.42 -4.07
CA GLN A 45 -0.86 -37.30 -4.33
C GLN A 45 -0.10 -36.34 -5.23
N SER A 46 0.11 -36.78 -6.47
CA SER A 46 0.47 -35.93 -7.60
C SER A 46 -0.73 -35.05 -7.93
N MET A 47 -1.08 -34.13 -7.01
CA MET A 47 -1.95 -33.02 -7.36
C MET A 47 -1.06 -31.96 -8.00
N ARG A 48 -0.67 -32.18 -9.27
CA ARG A 48 -0.33 -31.08 -10.17
C ARG A 48 -1.61 -30.30 -10.47
N ARG A 49 -2.18 -29.65 -9.46
CA ARG A 49 -3.14 -28.59 -9.73
C ARG A 49 -2.29 -27.43 -10.20
N PHE A 50 -2.17 -27.28 -11.52
CA PHE A 50 -1.75 -26.04 -12.15
C PHE A 50 -2.79 -24.99 -11.73
N THR A 51 -2.65 -24.44 -10.54
CA THR A 51 -3.40 -23.27 -10.14
C THR A 51 -2.89 -22.16 -11.05
N ASN A 52 -3.77 -21.67 -11.92
CA ASN A 52 -3.44 -20.58 -12.81
C ASN A 52 -3.21 -19.32 -11.96
N LEU A 53 -1.96 -19.18 -11.50
CA LEU A 53 -1.50 -18.10 -10.63
C LEU A 53 -1.51 -16.74 -11.35
N PHE A 54 -1.75 -16.70 -12.67
CA PHE A 54 -1.79 -15.47 -13.44
C PHE A 54 -2.73 -14.46 -12.81
N TYR A 55 -3.94 -14.90 -12.42
CA TYR A 55 -4.95 -14.05 -11.82
C TYR A 55 -4.66 -13.73 -10.33
N LEU A 56 -4.11 -14.68 -9.56
CA LEU A 56 -3.74 -14.40 -8.16
C LEU A 56 -2.57 -13.41 -8.08
N ASN A 57 -1.60 -13.57 -8.97
CA ASN A 57 -0.45 -12.68 -9.05
C ASN A 57 -0.93 -11.29 -9.51
N GLN A 58 -1.83 -11.18 -10.49
CA GLN A 58 -2.30 -9.87 -10.95
C GLN A 58 -2.96 -9.00 -9.85
N HIS A 59 -3.71 -9.59 -8.91
CA HIS A 59 -4.33 -8.84 -7.81
C HIS A 59 -3.37 -8.47 -6.68
N MET A 60 -2.34 -9.28 -6.44
CA MET A 60 -1.30 -8.98 -5.45
C MET A 60 -0.47 -7.77 -5.84
N TRP A 61 -0.17 -7.65 -7.14
CA TRP A 61 0.63 -6.54 -7.64
C TRP A 61 -0.17 -5.25 -7.53
N TRP A 62 -1.44 -5.22 -7.93
CA TRP A 62 -2.22 -3.99 -7.79
C TRP A 62 -2.31 -3.48 -6.34
N LYS A 63 -2.51 -4.37 -5.35
CA LYS A 63 -2.62 -3.96 -3.95
C LYS A 63 -1.30 -3.43 -3.38
N THR A 64 -0.18 -4.11 -3.65
CA THR A 64 1.14 -3.69 -3.16
C THR A 64 1.63 -2.43 -3.88
N TRP A 65 1.40 -2.32 -5.19
CA TRP A 65 1.77 -1.14 -5.94
C TRP A 65 0.89 0.07 -5.56
N ALA A 66 -0.42 -0.11 -5.35
CA ALA A 66 -1.30 0.97 -4.89
C ALA A 66 -0.92 1.50 -3.51
N SER A 67 -0.54 0.62 -2.57
CA SER A 67 -0.06 1.05 -1.25
C SER A 67 1.28 1.78 -1.35
N LEU A 68 2.23 1.30 -2.17
CA LEU A 68 3.50 1.99 -2.42
C LEU A 68 3.30 3.36 -3.11
N PHE A 69 2.42 3.47 -4.10
CA PHE A 69 2.12 4.76 -4.73
C PHE A 69 1.38 5.71 -3.79
N ALA A 70 0.50 5.19 -2.93
CA ALA A 70 -0.12 5.99 -1.88
C ALA A 70 0.95 6.49 -0.91
N THR A 71 1.81 5.63 -0.38
CA THR A 71 2.87 6.04 0.57
C THR A 71 3.91 6.97 -0.07
N LEU A 72 4.24 6.83 -1.35
CA LEU A 72 5.10 7.78 -2.08
C LEU A 72 4.41 9.15 -2.27
N ARG A 73 3.08 9.20 -2.44
CA ARG A 73 2.33 10.47 -2.40
C ARG A 73 2.31 11.08 -1.00
N ILE A 74 2.20 10.28 0.06
CA ILE A 74 2.41 10.74 1.45
C ILE A 74 3.87 11.19 1.64
N GLY A 75 4.85 10.54 1.02
CA GLY A 75 6.27 10.93 1.08
C GLY A 75 6.53 12.31 0.48
N LYS A 76 5.83 12.69 -0.61
CA LYS A 76 5.83 14.07 -1.11
C LYS A 76 5.12 15.04 -0.16
N TYR A 77 4.12 14.59 0.59
CA TYR A 77 3.45 15.38 1.62
C TYR A 77 4.32 15.56 2.87
N LEU A 78 5.11 14.54 3.27
CA LEU A 78 6.09 14.61 4.36
C LEU A 78 7.28 15.48 3.96
N SER A 79 7.78 15.36 2.72
CA SER A 79 8.80 16.26 2.17
C SER A 79 8.29 17.70 2.08
N ARG A 80 7.02 17.92 1.70
CA ARG A 80 6.37 19.24 1.79
C ARG A 80 6.23 19.72 3.23
N ALA A 81 5.80 18.87 4.16
CA ALA A 81 5.68 19.23 5.58
C ALA A 81 7.05 19.57 6.18
N LEU A 82 8.10 18.80 5.85
CA LEU A 82 9.48 19.08 6.26
C LEU A 82 9.99 20.38 5.64
N HIS A 83 9.71 20.64 4.36
CA HIS A 83 10.04 21.91 3.71
C HIS A 83 9.25 23.09 4.30
N THR A 84 7.99 22.94 4.71
CA THR A 84 7.23 23.99 5.40
C THR A 84 7.79 24.30 6.79
N VAL A 85 8.32 23.29 7.49
CA VAL A 85 9.03 23.48 8.77
C VAL A 85 10.41 24.12 8.53
N MET A 86 11.09 23.79 7.42
CA MET A 86 12.40 24.36 7.06
C MET A 86 12.32 25.70 6.31
N SER A 87 11.15 26.14 5.83
CA SER A 87 10.96 27.42 5.13
C SER A 87 10.57 28.59 6.05
N VAL A 88 10.53 28.37 7.37
CA VAL A 88 10.44 29.47 8.36
C VAL A 88 11.77 30.23 8.46
N SER A 89 12.83 29.75 7.80
CA SER A 89 14.12 30.43 7.69
C SER A 89 14.56 30.58 6.24
N SER A 90 13.81 31.36 5.45
CA SER A 90 14.34 32.16 4.34
C SER A 90 13.22 33.01 3.75
N ALA A 91 13.24 34.29 4.14
CA ALA A 91 12.51 35.32 3.45
C ALA A 91 13.20 35.64 2.12
N ASP A 92 12.36 35.81 1.10
CA ASP A 92 12.32 36.98 0.21
C ASP A 92 12.62 36.78 -1.29
N SER A 93 11.81 37.53 -2.04
CA SER A 93 11.91 37.97 -3.43
C SER A 93 11.41 37.06 -4.57
N SER A 94 10.32 37.56 -5.17
CA SER A 94 10.09 37.69 -6.61
C SER A 94 9.39 36.56 -7.39
N SER A 95 8.21 36.90 -7.92
CA SER A 95 7.60 36.38 -9.18
C SER A 95 6.96 34.99 -9.21
N ILE A 96 6.18 34.59 -8.20
CA ILE A 96 5.34 33.38 -8.31
C ILE A 96 3.88 33.71 -8.01
N SER A 97 3.25 34.39 -8.96
CA SER A 97 1.82 34.68 -8.86
C SER A 97 0.96 33.79 -9.77
N ASP A 98 1.59 32.97 -10.60
CA ASP A 98 0.89 32.19 -11.63
C ASP A 98 0.75 30.71 -11.26
N THR A 99 1.43 30.24 -10.21
CA THR A 99 1.44 28.82 -9.82
C THR A 99 0.58 28.50 -8.58
N ILE A 100 -0.15 29.48 -8.06
CA ILE A 100 -1.00 29.33 -6.87
C ILE A 100 -2.46 29.61 -7.24
N CYS A 101 -3.36 28.71 -6.80
CA CYS A 101 -4.79 28.87 -7.01
C CYS A 101 -5.34 30.09 -6.27
N CYS A 102 -6.06 30.97 -6.98
CA CYS A 102 -6.64 32.19 -6.39
C CYS A 102 -7.75 31.92 -5.35
N ALA A 103 -8.36 30.72 -5.35
CA ALA A 103 -9.43 30.37 -4.40
C ALA A 103 -8.92 29.68 -3.14
N CYS A 104 -8.04 28.68 -3.25
CA CYS A 104 -7.55 27.88 -2.12
C CYS A 104 -6.13 28.24 -1.67
N ARG A 105 -5.46 29.18 -2.37
CA ARG A 105 -4.10 29.66 -2.08
C ARG A 105 -3.04 28.56 -1.95
N SER A 106 -3.27 27.41 -2.58
CA SER A 106 -2.35 26.27 -2.66
C SER A 106 -2.04 25.92 -4.11
N VAL A 107 -1.06 25.02 -4.32
CA VAL A 107 -0.67 24.54 -5.65
C VAL A 107 -1.87 23.84 -6.32
N PRO A 108 -2.28 24.25 -7.53
CA PRO A 108 -3.53 23.78 -8.12
C PRO A 108 -3.50 22.30 -8.53
N THR A 109 -4.54 21.57 -8.14
CA THR A 109 -4.83 20.22 -8.67
C THR A 109 -5.54 20.36 -10.01
N LEU A 110 -4.83 20.04 -11.10
CA LEU A 110 -5.20 20.34 -12.50
C LEU A 110 -5.41 21.85 -12.73
N PRO A 111 -4.35 22.60 -13.10
CA PRO A 111 -4.44 24.04 -13.27
C PRO A 111 -5.40 24.40 -14.41
N GLN A 112 -6.30 25.34 -14.13
CA GLN A 112 -7.21 25.95 -15.09
C GLN A 112 -7.00 27.45 -15.06
N LYS A 113 -6.90 28.08 -16.24
CA LYS A 113 -6.86 29.54 -16.38
C LYS A 113 -8.28 30.06 -16.57
N SER A 114 -8.65 31.09 -15.82
CA SER A 114 -9.85 31.87 -16.11
C SER A 114 -9.62 32.80 -17.29
N ASN A 115 -10.70 33.38 -17.82
CA ASN A 115 -10.65 34.47 -18.81
C ASN A 115 -9.77 35.67 -18.41
N CYS A 116 -9.55 35.90 -17.11
CA CYS A 116 -8.66 36.95 -16.61
C CYS A 116 -7.20 36.52 -16.43
N GLY A 117 -6.83 35.31 -16.87
CA GLY A 117 -5.45 34.79 -16.82
C GLY A 117 -5.01 34.19 -15.47
N HIS A 118 -5.86 34.29 -14.44
CA HIS A 118 -5.55 33.76 -13.11
C HIS A 118 -5.75 32.24 -13.03
N SER A 119 -4.85 31.55 -12.32
CA SER A 119 -4.90 30.11 -12.15
C SER A 119 -5.81 29.67 -11.00
N TYR A 120 -6.56 28.59 -11.24
CA TYR A 120 -7.45 27.92 -10.30
C TYR A 120 -7.27 26.41 -10.37
N CYS A 121 -7.65 25.70 -9.31
CA CYS A 121 -7.86 24.25 -9.38
C CYS A 121 -9.12 23.94 -10.19
N TYR A 122 -9.13 22.81 -10.91
CA TYR A 122 -10.32 22.32 -11.60
C TYR A 122 -11.58 22.32 -10.73
N TYR A 123 -11.49 21.79 -9.51
CA TYR A 123 -12.62 21.74 -8.58
C TYR A 123 -13.06 23.13 -8.11
N CYS A 124 -12.11 24.02 -7.80
CA CYS A 124 -12.42 25.35 -7.27
C CYS A 124 -13.10 26.26 -8.30
N ILE A 125 -12.77 26.13 -9.58
CA ILE A 125 -13.42 26.93 -10.63
C ILE A 125 -14.77 26.35 -11.02
N LYS A 126 -14.89 25.01 -11.12
CA LYS A 126 -16.15 24.34 -11.47
C LYS A 126 -17.21 24.48 -10.41
N SER A 127 -16.86 24.39 -9.12
CA SER A 127 -17.83 24.58 -8.03
C SER A 127 -18.41 25.99 -8.06
N ARG A 128 -17.55 27.02 -8.19
CA ARG A 128 -17.99 28.43 -8.21
C ARG A 128 -18.81 28.80 -9.45
N LEU A 129 -18.54 28.15 -10.58
CA LEU A 129 -19.38 28.29 -11.77
C LEU A 129 -20.75 27.63 -11.57
N ALA A 130 -20.80 26.46 -10.92
CA ALA A 130 -22.03 25.75 -10.62
C ALA A 130 -22.89 26.46 -9.55
N ASP A 131 -22.26 27.07 -8.54
CA ASP A 131 -22.96 27.78 -7.45
C ASP A 131 -23.64 29.08 -7.92
N SER A 132 -23.28 29.60 -9.11
CA SER A 132 -23.81 30.88 -9.64
C SER A 132 -25.14 30.69 -10.39
N GLU A 133 -26.20 30.32 -9.66
CA GLU A 133 -27.51 29.89 -10.18
C GLU A 133 -28.26 30.90 -11.09
N ALA A 134 -27.83 32.17 -11.16
CA ALA A 134 -28.54 33.20 -11.94
C ALA A 134 -27.75 33.81 -13.13
N THR A 135 -26.43 33.57 -13.26
CA THR A 135 -25.64 34.25 -14.31
C THR A 135 -24.44 33.45 -14.82
N GLY A 136 -24.17 32.25 -14.29
CA GLY A 136 -23.07 31.39 -14.77
C GLY A 136 -21.69 32.05 -14.71
N SER A 137 -21.56 33.14 -13.95
CA SER A 137 -20.34 33.94 -13.85
C SER A 137 -20.05 34.29 -12.40
N PHE A 138 -18.80 34.10 -11.97
CA PHE A 138 -18.36 34.45 -10.62
C PHE A 138 -17.24 35.50 -10.69
N ARG A 139 -17.07 36.31 -9.65
CA ARG A 139 -16.00 37.31 -9.60
C ARG A 139 -14.67 36.67 -9.19
N CYS A 140 -13.63 36.93 -9.98
CA CYS A 140 -12.28 36.49 -9.64
C CYS A 140 -11.83 37.08 -8.29
N CYS A 141 -11.33 36.23 -7.37
CA CYS A 141 -10.86 36.65 -6.05
C CYS A 141 -9.62 37.58 -6.07
N ARG A 142 -8.97 37.75 -7.23
CA ARG A 142 -7.73 38.52 -7.35
C ARG A 142 -7.89 39.83 -8.14
N CYS A 143 -8.69 39.83 -9.21
CA CYS A 143 -8.95 41.02 -10.02
C CYS A 143 -10.42 41.47 -10.08
N GLY A 144 -11.35 40.71 -9.49
CA GLY A 144 -12.78 41.08 -9.47
C GLY A 144 -13.53 40.96 -10.81
N VAL A 145 -12.85 40.58 -11.89
CA VAL A 145 -13.43 40.34 -13.22
C VAL A 145 -14.40 39.16 -13.19
N ALA A 146 -15.52 39.26 -13.90
CA ALA A 146 -16.50 38.18 -14.05
C ALA A 146 -15.93 37.05 -14.92
N VAL A 147 -15.76 35.87 -14.30
CA VAL A 147 -15.28 34.64 -14.92
C VAL A 147 -16.46 33.80 -15.35
N HIS A 148 -16.60 33.60 -16.65
CA HIS A 148 -17.64 32.77 -17.29
C HIS A 148 -17.08 31.59 -18.08
N ALA A 149 -15.77 31.59 -18.37
CA ALA A 149 -15.08 30.54 -19.10
C ALA A 149 -13.81 30.10 -18.36
N CYS A 150 -13.50 28.81 -18.47
CA CYS A 150 -12.27 28.22 -17.97
C CYS A 150 -11.57 27.43 -19.08
N PHE A 151 -10.25 27.59 -19.20
CA PHE A 151 -9.42 26.87 -20.15
C PHE A 151 -8.37 26.02 -19.41
N PRO A 152 -8.03 24.82 -19.91
CA PRO A 152 -6.88 24.10 -19.39
C PRO A 152 -5.62 24.96 -19.58
N ALA A 153 -4.84 25.09 -18.50
CA ALA A 153 -3.69 25.99 -18.43
C ALA A 153 -2.50 25.53 -19.28
#